data_AF-A0A836D3C3-F1
#
_entry.id   AF-A0A836D3C3-F1
#
_cell.length_a   1.000
_cell.length_b   1.000
_cell.length_c   1.000
_cell.angle_alpha   90.00
_cell.angle_beta   90.00
_cell.angle_gamma   90.00
#
_symmetry.space_group_name_H-M   'P 1'
#
loop_
_entity.id
_entity.type
_entity.pdbx_description
1 polymer ?
#
loop_
_entity_poly.entity_id
_entity_poly.type
_entity_poly.pdbx_seq_one_letter_code
_entity_poly.pdbx_strand_id
1 'polypeptide(L)'
;MGEMRHGVGLSTSSDSEMITQLLAYTPPQEQDDTPDWVGRIKNLMKEAPTAYCLLIMHKDVIYAVRDPYGNRPLCIGHLIPIYDINDKGKKTSEMEGWVVSSESCSFLSIGARYYCEVLPGEIVEISRHKVQTLDIIPRSEGNTMAFCIFEYVYFASPDSIFEDQMVYTVKYRCG
;
A
#
# COMPACT_ATOMS: atom_id res chain seq x y z
N MET A 1 20.28 -11.59 -6.82
CA MET A 1 20.29 -11.78 -8.29
C MET A 1 20.35 -13.27 -8.67
N GLY A 2 19.40 -14.08 -8.18
CA GLY A 2 19.33 -15.52 -8.50
C GLY A 2 18.36 -15.88 -9.64
N GLU A 3 17.49 -14.95 -10.03
CA GLU A 3 16.26 -15.27 -10.77
C GLU A 3 16.35 -15.16 -12.30
N MET A 4 17.41 -14.55 -12.85
CA MET A 4 17.69 -14.62 -14.30
C MET A 4 18.01 -16.04 -14.80
N ARG A 5 18.05 -17.05 -13.93
CA ARG A 5 18.31 -18.45 -14.29
C ARG A 5 17.14 -19.14 -15.01
N HIS A 6 15.93 -18.60 -14.95
CA HIS A 6 14.74 -19.20 -15.59
C HIS A 6 14.42 -18.61 -16.99
N GLY A 7 15.30 -17.75 -17.54
CA GLY A 7 15.17 -17.26 -18.91
C GLY A 7 14.03 -16.27 -19.17
N VAL A 8 13.52 -15.60 -18.13
CA VAL A 8 12.50 -14.56 -18.28
C VAL A 8 13.15 -13.30 -18.88
N GLY A 9 12.69 -12.89 -20.06
CA GLY A 9 13.11 -11.64 -20.69
C GLY A 9 12.35 -10.44 -20.10
N LEU A 10 13.08 -9.41 -19.71
CA LEU A 10 12.50 -8.11 -19.37
C LEU A 10 12.36 -7.27 -20.64
N SER A 11 11.20 -6.66 -20.82
CA SER A 11 10.89 -5.80 -21.97
C SER A 11 11.24 -4.33 -21.71
N THR A 12 11.36 -3.95 -20.44
CA THR A 12 11.64 -2.59 -19.97
C THR A 12 12.77 -2.60 -18.93
N SER A 13 13.21 -1.40 -18.55
CA SER A 13 14.12 -1.18 -17.42
C SER A 13 13.38 -0.79 -16.13
N SER A 14 12.07 -1.09 -16.04
CA SER A 14 11.25 -0.73 -14.89
C SER A 14 11.35 -1.78 -13.80
N ASP A 15 11.65 -1.36 -12.58
CA ASP A 15 11.61 -2.24 -11.41
C ASP A 15 10.20 -2.82 -11.18
N SER A 16 9.14 -2.12 -11.60
CA SER A 16 7.76 -2.63 -11.54
C SER A 16 7.55 -3.86 -12.43
N GLU A 17 8.20 -3.92 -13.60
CA GLU A 17 8.16 -5.13 -14.45
C GLU A 17 8.88 -6.27 -13.75
N MET A 18 10.06 -6.01 -13.17
CA MET A 18 10.80 -7.01 -12.40
C MET A 18 9.94 -7.54 -11.24
N ILE A 19 9.32 -6.66 -10.44
CA ILE A 19 8.41 -7.03 -9.36
C ILE A 19 7.24 -7.87 -9.88
N THR A 20 6.68 -7.51 -11.04
CA THR A 20 5.59 -8.26 -11.67
C THR A 20 6.04 -9.67 -12.04
N GLN A 21 7.25 -9.84 -12.58
CA GLN A 21 7.81 -11.17 -12.88
C GLN A 21 8.05 -11.98 -11.60
N LEU A 22 8.54 -11.36 -10.52
CA LEU A 22 8.71 -12.02 -9.21
C LEU A 22 7.37 -12.52 -8.64
N LEU A 23 6.30 -11.73 -8.79
CA LEU A 23 4.96 -12.10 -8.34
C LEU A 23 4.31 -13.17 -9.22
N ALA A 24 4.60 -13.17 -10.52
CA ALA A 24 4.13 -14.18 -11.46
C ALA A 24 4.79 -15.55 -11.20
N TYR A 25 6.03 -15.56 -10.67
CA TYR A 25 6.71 -16.78 -10.28
C TYR A 25 5.96 -17.49 -9.14
N THR A 26 5.75 -18.78 -9.32
CA THR A 26 5.04 -19.63 -8.35
C THR A 26 6.07 -20.17 -7.35
N PRO A 27 5.99 -19.84 -6.05
CA PRO A 27 6.88 -20.37 -5.05
C PRO A 27 6.82 -21.92 -5.04
N PRO A 28 7.94 -22.62 -4.78
CA PRO A 28 7.96 -24.09 -4.77
C PRO A 28 6.98 -24.75 -3.79
N GLN A 29 6.47 -23.99 -2.82
CA GLN A 29 5.55 -24.43 -1.77
C GLN A 29 4.07 -24.32 -2.18
N GLU A 30 3.75 -23.70 -3.32
CA GLU A 30 2.38 -23.53 -3.82
C GLU A 30 1.93 -24.82 -4.56
N GLN A 31 0.82 -25.43 -4.12
CA GLN A 31 0.21 -26.64 -4.72
C GLN A 31 -1.15 -26.28 -5.34
N ASP A 32 -1.39 -26.70 -6.58
CA ASP A 32 -2.64 -26.69 -7.40
C ASP A 32 -3.53 -25.43 -7.44
N ASP A 33 -4.10 -25.17 -8.63
CA ASP A 33 -5.24 -24.31 -9.10
C ASP A 33 -5.62 -22.96 -8.45
N THR A 34 -5.16 -22.62 -7.24
CA THR A 34 -5.43 -21.35 -6.55
C THR A 34 -4.15 -20.63 -6.18
N PRO A 35 -3.88 -19.43 -6.74
CA PRO A 35 -2.66 -18.71 -6.45
C PRO A 35 -2.60 -18.23 -5.00
N ASP A 36 -1.53 -18.58 -4.27
CA ASP A 36 -1.23 -18.05 -2.94
C ASP A 36 -0.58 -16.66 -3.05
N TRP A 37 -1.42 -15.64 -3.19
CA TRP A 37 -0.96 -14.25 -3.29
C TRP A 37 -0.21 -13.78 -2.06
N VAL A 38 -0.58 -14.23 -0.85
CA VAL A 38 0.14 -13.84 0.37
C VAL A 38 1.53 -14.45 0.35
N GLY A 39 1.66 -15.75 0.03
CA GLY A 39 2.94 -16.42 -0.13
C GLY A 39 3.84 -15.76 -1.19
N ARG A 40 3.27 -15.40 -2.34
CA ARG A 40 3.98 -14.67 -3.43
C ARG A 40 4.48 -13.31 -2.98
N ILE A 41 3.63 -12.52 -2.31
CA ILE A 41 4.02 -11.20 -1.78
C ILE A 41 5.10 -11.34 -0.70
N LYS A 42 5.02 -12.34 0.17
CA LYS A 42 6.06 -12.63 1.17
C LYS A 42 7.39 -13.00 0.53
N ASN A 43 7.35 -13.82 -0.53
CA ASN A 43 8.54 -14.14 -1.30
C ASN A 43 9.14 -12.89 -1.95
N LEU A 44 8.31 -12.03 -2.56
CA LEU A 44 8.74 -10.74 -3.08
C LEU A 44 9.44 -9.89 -2.01
N MET A 45 8.84 -9.75 -0.82
CA MET A 45 9.44 -8.96 0.26
C MET A 45 10.80 -9.49 0.72
N LYS A 46 11.00 -10.79 0.63
CA LYS A 46 12.26 -11.43 0.97
C LYS A 46 13.33 -11.23 -0.12
N GLU A 47 12.96 -11.39 -1.39
CA GLU A 47 13.90 -11.34 -2.52
C GLU A 47 14.22 -9.90 -2.97
N ALA A 48 13.32 -8.94 -2.70
CA ALA A 48 13.48 -7.52 -2.99
C ALA A 48 13.48 -6.68 -1.71
N PRO A 49 14.60 -6.62 -0.96
CA PRO A 49 14.75 -5.77 0.22
C PRO A 49 14.99 -4.30 -0.19
N THR A 50 14.00 -3.70 -0.85
CA THR A 50 14.01 -2.32 -1.35
C THR A 50 12.81 -1.53 -0.80
N ALA A 51 12.71 -0.25 -1.17
CA ALA A 51 11.60 0.63 -0.80
C ALA A 51 10.48 0.57 -1.85
N TYR A 52 9.26 0.24 -1.42
CA TYR A 52 8.08 0.26 -2.30
C TYR A 52 6.77 0.31 -1.50
N CYS A 53 5.76 0.87 -2.17
CA CYS A 53 4.36 0.63 -1.86
C CYS A 53 3.70 0.10 -3.13
N LEU A 54 2.92 -0.98 -3.03
CA LEU A 54 2.35 -1.68 -4.18
C LEU A 54 0.85 -1.81 -4.03
N LEU A 55 0.16 -1.68 -5.17
CA LEU A 55 -1.21 -2.15 -5.36
C LEU A 55 -1.16 -3.29 -6.37
N ILE A 56 -1.60 -4.47 -5.95
CA ILE A 56 -1.66 -5.67 -6.80
C ILE A 56 -3.12 -6.06 -6.93
N MET A 57 -3.62 -6.19 -8.16
CA MET A 57 -5.01 -6.60 -8.40
C MET A 57 -5.05 -8.01 -8.95
N HIS A 58 -5.88 -8.86 -8.34
CA HIS A 58 -6.22 -10.17 -8.88
C HIS A 58 -7.73 -10.40 -8.74
N LYS A 59 -8.41 -10.60 -9.88
CA LYS A 59 -9.88 -10.71 -9.95
C LYS A 59 -10.53 -9.49 -9.28
N ASP A 60 -11.37 -9.71 -8.25
CA ASP A 60 -12.13 -8.67 -7.55
C ASP A 60 -11.45 -8.20 -6.24
N VAL A 61 -10.15 -8.49 -6.08
CA VAL A 61 -9.38 -8.18 -4.87
C VAL A 61 -8.18 -7.30 -5.21
N ILE A 62 -7.95 -6.30 -4.36
CA ILE A 62 -6.74 -5.47 -4.37
C ILE A 62 -5.93 -5.80 -3.12
N TYR A 63 -4.64 -6.05 -3.29
CA TYR A 63 -3.67 -6.12 -2.21
C TYR A 63 -2.93 -4.79 -2.12
N ALA A 64 -3.02 -4.13 -0.98
CA ALA A 64 -2.23 -2.96 -0.64
C ALA A 64 -1.06 -3.39 0.25
N VAL A 65 0.16 -3.11 -0.22
CA VAL A 65 1.38 -3.68 0.35
C VAL A 65 2.41 -2.59 0.57
N ARG A 66 3.05 -2.60 1.74
CA ARG A 66 4.15 -1.70 2.06
C ARG A 66 5.39 -2.51 2.45
N ASP A 67 6.57 -2.07 2.01
CA ASP A 67 7.82 -2.74 2.38
C ASP A 67 8.02 -2.80 3.91
N PRO A 68 8.78 -3.78 4.46
CA PRO A 68 8.95 -3.95 5.91
C PRO A 68 9.49 -2.72 6.65
N TYR A 69 10.24 -1.85 5.98
CA TYR A 69 10.80 -0.63 6.56
C TYR A 69 9.83 0.56 6.46
N GLY A 70 8.77 0.43 5.66
CA GLY A 70 7.75 1.45 5.50
C GLY A 70 8.30 2.71 4.86
N ASN A 71 9.19 2.59 3.87
CA ASN A 71 9.87 3.77 3.35
C ASN A 71 8.93 4.70 2.58
N ARG A 72 8.05 4.13 1.75
CA ARG A 72 7.05 4.88 0.97
C ARG A 72 5.69 4.92 1.69
N PRO A 73 4.95 6.04 1.60
CA PRO A 73 3.62 6.15 2.20
C PRO A 73 2.57 5.39 1.39
N LEU A 74 1.59 4.83 2.10
CA LEU A 74 0.40 4.21 1.51
C LEU A 74 -0.73 4.29 2.52
N CYS A 75 -1.88 4.79 2.10
CA CYS A 75 -3.04 4.97 2.97
C CYS A 75 -4.33 4.53 2.28
N ILE A 76 -5.29 4.14 3.10
CA ILE A 76 -6.61 3.69 2.71
C ILE A 76 -7.63 4.74 3.13
N GLY A 77 -8.59 4.98 2.25
CA GLY A 77 -9.76 5.79 2.51
C GLY A 77 -11.01 5.08 2.02
N HIS A 78 -12.16 5.70 2.25
CA HIS A 78 -13.43 5.17 1.81
C HIS A 78 -14.31 6.28 1.20
N LEU A 79 -14.95 5.98 0.07
CA LEU A 79 -15.88 6.87 -0.62
C LEU A 79 -17.18 7.01 0.17
N ILE A 80 -17.74 8.21 0.11
CA ILE A 80 -18.98 8.57 0.80
C ILE A 80 -20.02 8.98 -0.24
N PRO A 81 -21.26 8.48 -0.13
CA PRO A 81 -22.33 8.84 -1.04
C PRO A 81 -22.56 10.36 -1.10
N ILE A 82 -22.81 10.86 -2.31
CA ILE A 82 -22.98 12.30 -2.61
C ILE A 82 -24.13 12.93 -1.80
N TYR A 83 -25.18 12.19 -1.47
CA TYR A 83 -26.30 12.69 -0.68
C TYR A 83 -25.96 12.91 0.81
N ASP A 84 -25.00 12.17 1.37
CA ASP A 84 -24.57 12.31 2.77
C ASP A 84 -23.61 13.51 2.97
N ILE A 85 -23.03 14.06 1.89
CA ILE A 85 -22.15 15.24 1.97
C ILE A 85 -22.96 16.52 2.27
N ASN A 86 -24.21 16.59 1.80
CA ASN A 86 -25.07 17.77 1.94
C ASN A 86 -26.13 17.64 3.06
N ASP A 87 -26.41 16.44 3.54
CA ASP A 87 -27.39 16.19 4.60
C ASP A 87 -26.68 15.86 5.94
N LYS A 88 -26.31 16.91 6.69
CA LYS A 88 -25.62 16.82 7.99
C LYS A 88 -26.41 16.05 9.08
N GLY A 89 -27.63 15.59 8.79
CA GLY A 89 -28.55 14.94 9.74
C GLY A 89 -28.71 13.43 9.56
N LYS A 90 -28.29 12.83 8.44
CA LYS A 90 -28.41 11.38 8.22
C LYS A 90 -27.13 10.64 8.57
N LYS A 91 -27.20 9.82 9.62
CA LYS A 91 -26.20 8.78 9.93
C LYS A 91 -26.42 7.55 9.06
N THR A 92 -26.50 7.70 7.74
CA THR A 92 -26.36 6.55 6.84
C THR A 92 -24.87 6.36 6.59
N SER A 93 -24.29 5.47 7.39
CA SER A 93 -22.90 5.03 7.34
C SER A 93 -22.67 4.03 6.20
N GLU A 94 -23.26 4.26 5.02
CA GLU A 94 -23.07 3.38 3.88
C GLU A 94 -21.86 3.85 3.08
N MET A 95 -20.83 3.01 3.06
CA MET A 95 -19.62 3.23 2.30
C MET A 95 -19.85 2.82 0.85
N GLU A 96 -19.52 3.69 -0.11
CA GLU A 96 -19.69 3.40 -1.54
C GLU A 96 -18.55 2.54 -2.10
N GLY A 97 -17.35 2.68 -1.55
CA GLY A 97 -16.20 1.88 -1.95
C GLY A 97 -14.92 2.23 -1.19
N TRP A 98 -13.89 1.42 -1.38
CA TRP A 98 -12.56 1.65 -0.84
C TRP A 98 -11.65 2.35 -1.85
N VAL A 99 -10.77 3.20 -1.35
CA VAL A 99 -9.74 3.87 -2.15
C VAL A 99 -8.39 3.70 -1.46
N VAL A 100 -7.32 3.60 -2.25
CA VAL A 100 -5.95 3.52 -1.73
C VAL A 100 -5.11 4.52 -2.50
N SER A 101 -4.24 5.23 -1.79
CA SER A 101 -3.38 6.26 -2.37
C SER A 101 -2.07 6.36 -1.61
N SER A 102 -1.02 6.86 -2.27
CA SER A 102 0.22 7.23 -1.59
C SER A 102 0.03 8.41 -0.63
N GLU A 103 -0.99 9.25 -0.84
CA GLU A 103 -1.23 10.46 -0.05
C GLU A 103 -2.71 10.66 0.29
N SER A 104 -2.99 10.99 1.56
CA SER A 104 -4.36 11.20 2.04
C SER A 104 -5.01 12.46 1.48
N CYS A 105 -4.24 13.45 1.02
CA CYS A 105 -4.80 14.68 0.45
C CYS A 105 -5.64 14.40 -0.81
N SER A 106 -5.31 13.33 -1.54
CA SER A 106 -6.04 12.90 -2.73
C SER A 106 -7.49 12.52 -2.45
N PHE A 107 -7.81 12.11 -1.22
CA PHE A 107 -9.16 11.68 -0.83
C PHE A 107 -10.15 12.84 -0.84
N LEU A 108 -9.72 14.04 -0.47
CA LEU A 108 -10.57 15.24 -0.44
C LEU A 108 -11.14 15.55 -1.83
N SER A 109 -10.34 15.40 -2.89
CA SER A 109 -10.73 15.71 -4.26
C SER A 109 -11.80 14.77 -4.81
N ILE A 110 -11.92 13.55 -4.26
CA ILE A 110 -12.86 12.52 -4.72
C ILE A 110 -13.99 12.26 -3.71
N GLY A 111 -14.10 13.06 -2.65
CA GLY A 111 -15.13 12.87 -1.62
C GLY A 111 -14.90 11.62 -0.74
N ALA A 112 -13.67 11.11 -0.68
CA ALA A 112 -13.30 10.03 0.23
C ALA A 112 -12.89 10.57 1.61
N ARG A 113 -13.14 9.79 2.66
CA ARG A 113 -12.58 10.03 3.99
C ARG A 113 -11.40 9.10 4.25
N TYR A 114 -10.38 9.63 4.91
CA TYR A 114 -9.25 8.86 5.40
C TYR A 114 -9.74 7.77 6.37
N TYR A 115 -9.21 6.55 6.21
CA TYR A 115 -9.52 5.41 7.06
C TYR A 115 -8.31 5.03 7.91
N CYS A 116 -7.18 4.66 7.29
CA CYS A 116 -5.95 4.32 7.99
C CYS A 116 -4.73 4.36 7.05
N GLU A 117 -3.53 4.32 7.63
CA GLU A 117 -2.30 3.99 6.89
C GLU A 117 -2.14 2.48 6.75
N VAL A 118 -1.43 2.06 5.69
CA VAL A 118 -0.89 0.70 5.59
C VAL A 118 0.42 0.65 6.37
N LEU A 119 0.50 -0.25 7.34
CA LEU A 119 1.64 -0.38 8.24
C LEU A 119 2.87 -0.92 7.49
N PRO A 120 4.09 -0.64 7.96
CA PRO A 120 5.31 -1.22 7.39
C PRO A 120 5.27 -2.76 7.42
N GLY A 121 5.52 -3.39 6.26
CA GLY A 121 5.47 -4.84 6.07
C GLY A 121 4.07 -5.43 5.96
N GLU A 122 3.03 -4.59 6.03
CA GLU A 122 1.64 -5.05 6.01
C GLU A 122 1.19 -5.45 4.60
N ILE A 123 0.42 -6.54 4.55
CA ILE A 123 -0.32 -7.01 3.38
C ILE A 123 -1.80 -6.86 3.71
N VAL A 124 -2.46 -5.86 3.11
CA VAL A 124 -3.89 -5.62 3.29
C VAL A 124 -4.65 -6.16 2.09
N GLU A 125 -5.66 -6.97 2.33
CA GLU A 125 -6.64 -7.38 1.34
C GLU A 125 -7.84 -6.46 1.36
N ILE A 126 -8.18 -5.93 0.18
CA ILE A 126 -9.30 -5.03 -0.04
C ILE A 126 -10.23 -5.68 -1.07
N SER A 127 -11.45 -5.93 -0.66
CA SER A 127 -12.54 -6.43 -1.52
C SER A 127 -13.74 -5.50 -1.40
N ARG A 128 -14.81 -5.79 -2.16
CA ARG A 128 -16.07 -5.02 -2.07
C ARG A 128 -16.61 -4.87 -0.64
N HIS A 129 -16.43 -5.88 0.21
CA HIS A 129 -17.11 -5.95 1.50
C HIS A 129 -16.19 -5.83 2.72
N LYS A 130 -14.87 -5.99 2.54
CA LYS A 130 -13.92 -6.02 3.65
C LYS A 130 -12.58 -5.42 3.27
N VAL A 131 -11.97 -4.79 4.26
CA VAL A 131 -10.54 -4.45 4.32
C VAL A 131 -9.98 -5.23 5.51
N GLN A 132 -8.96 -6.04 5.28
CA GLN A 132 -8.36 -6.83 6.34
C GLN A 132 -6.87 -6.99 6.14
N THR A 133 -6.12 -6.92 7.23
CA THR A 133 -4.72 -7.32 7.26
C THR A 133 -4.62 -8.84 7.14
N LEU A 134 -3.90 -9.33 6.14
CA LEU A 134 -3.63 -10.75 5.97
C LEU A 134 -2.33 -11.17 6.68
N ASP A 135 -1.32 -10.31 6.67
CA ASP A 135 -0.03 -10.55 7.33
C ASP A 135 0.70 -9.23 7.57
N ILE A 136 1.67 -9.25 8.50
CA ILE A 136 2.62 -8.16 8.75
C ILE A 136 4.01 -8.76 8.84
N ILE A 137 4.82 -8.49 7.82
CA ILE A 137 6.18 -9.03 7.74
C ILE A 137 7.11 -8.22 8.63
N PRO A 138 7.73 -8.85 9.64
CA PRO A 138 8.58 -8.13 10.56
C PRO A 138 9.86 -7.66 9.87
N ARG A 139 10.39 -6.54 10.34
CA ARG A 139 11.77 -6.13 10.05
C ARG A 139 12.75 -7.11 10.69
N SER A 140 13.98 -7.12 10.20
CA SER A 140 15.07 -7.79 10.90
C SER A 140 15.26 -7.21 12.30
N GLU A 141 15.64 -8.06 13.24
CA GLU A 141 15.80 -7.71 14.64
C GLU A 141 16.78 -6.52 14.80
N GLY A 142 16.40 -5.55 15.64
CA GLY A 142 17.18 -4.33 15.88
C GLY A 142 16.95 -3.18 14.87
N ASN A 143 16.22 -3.40 13.76
CA ASN A 143 15.96 -2.35 12.79
C ASN A 143 14.67 -1.56 13.08
N THR A 144 14.77 -0.23 12.95
CA THR A 144 13.65 0.70 13.08
C THR A 144 12.93 0.90 11.74
N MET A 145 11.75 1.53 11.78
CA MET A 145 11.12 2.08 10.58
C MET A 145 12.08 3.07 9.89
N ALA A 146 12.05 3.13 8.57
CA ALA A 146 12.87 4.03 7.76
C ALA A 146 11.99 4.81 6.76
N PHE A 147 11.01 5.54 7.28
CA PHE A 147 10.16 6.42 6.48
C PHE A 147 11.01 7.47 5.74
N CYS A 148 10.67 7.73 4.48
CA CYS A 148 11.44 8.64 3.65
C CYS A 148 11.28 10.09 4.12
N ILE A 149 12.33 10.66 4.74
CA ILE A 149 12.31 12.05 5.23
C ILE A 149 11.99 13.08 4.14
N PHE A 150 12.32 12.80 2.88
CA PHE A 150 12.00 13.69 1.76
C PHE A 150 10.48 13.86 1.54
N GLU A 151 9.65 12.93 2.00
CA GLU A 151 8.20 13.10 2.00
C GLU A 151 7.78 14.28 2.88
N TYR A 152 8.34 14.38 4.10
CA TYR A 152 8.07 15.50 5.00
C TYR A 152 8.69 16.82 4.54
N VAL A 153 9.88 16.78 3.92
CA VAL A 153 10.60 18.02 3.57
C VAL A 153 10.13 18.59 2.24
N TYR A 154 9.93 17.76 1.22
CA TYR A 154 9.80 18.21 -0.17
C TYR A 154 8.61 17.64 -0.92
N PHE A 155 8.40 16.32 -0.90
CA PHE A 155 7.51 15.68 -1.86
C PHE A 155 6.04 15.80 -1.51
N ALA A 156 5.66 15.53 -0.27
CA ALA A 156 4.26 15.40 0.07
C ALA A 156 3.56 16.75 0.21
N SER A 157 2.27 16.73 -0.14
CA SER A 157 1.37 17.85 0.06
C SER A 157 1.28 18.19 1.56
N PRO A 158 1.25 19.49 1.95
CA PRO A 158 1.06 19.89 3.34
C PRO A 158 -0.22 19.32 3.99
N ASP A 159 -1.24 19.04 3.17
CA ASP A 159 -2.54 18.51 3.61
C ASP A 159 -2.55 16.99 3.77
N SER A 160 -1.44 16.31 3.45
CA SER A 160 -1.29 14.87 3.66
C SER A 160 -1.02 14.54 5.13
N ILE A 161 -1.43 13.34 5.54
CA ILE A 161 -1.23 12.77 6.88
C ILE A 161 -0.34 11.55 6.74
N PHE A 162 0.78 11.54 7.46
CA PHE A 162 1.66 10.38 7.63
C PHE A 162 2.00 10.20 9.10
N GLU A 163 2.11 8.96 9.56
CA GLU A 163 2.44 8.64 10.95
C GLU A 163 1.57 9.43 11.96
N ASP A 164 0.26 9.49 11.68
CA ASP A 164 -0.75 10.26 12.42
C ASP A 164 -0.46 11.77 12.56
N GLN A 165 0.38 12.33 11.69
CA GLN A 165 0.77 13.73 11.69
C GLN A 165 0.51 14.39 10.33
N MET A 166 -0.06 15.59 10.37
CA MET A 166 -0.20 16.41 9.17
C MET A 166 1.16 16.95 8.74
N VAL A 167 1.51 16.77 7.46
CA VAL A 167 2.79 17.20 6.88
C VAL A 167 3.03 18.70 7.11
N TYR A 168 1.99 19.53 7.00
CA TYR A 168 2.06 20.96 7.32
C TYR A 168 2.61 21.24 8.73
N THR A 169 2.16 20.48 9.74
CA THR A 169 2.59 20.65 11.13
C THR A 169 4.07 20.33 11.30
N VAL A 170 4.55 19.29 10.62
CA VAL A 170 5.96 18.90 10.64
C VAL A 170 6.81 19.98 9.96
N LYS A 171 6.42 20.42 8.76
CA LYS A 171 7.11 21.50 8.02
C LYS A 171 7.19 22.79 8.83
N TYR A 172 6.12 23.17 9.52
CA TYR A 172 6.08 24.35 10.38
C TYR A 172 7.03 24.25 11.58
N ARG A 173 7.17 23.07 12.20
CA ARG A 173 8.09 22.86 13.34
C ARG A 173 9.56 22.85 12.95
N CYS A 174 9.86 22.55 11.69
CA CYS A 174 11.23 22.50 11.17
C CYS A 174 11.75 23.86 10.68
N GLY A 175 10.86 24.83 10.43
CA GLY A 175 11.20 26.20 10.04
C GLY A 175 11.31 27.15 11.21
#